data_AF-A0A3N6FYA2-F1
#
_entry.id   AF-A0A3N6FYA2-F1
#
_cell.length_a   1.000
_cell.length_b   1.000
_cell.length_c   1.000
_cell.angle_alpha   90.00
_cell.angle_beta   90.00
_cell.angle_gamma   90.00
#
_symmetry.space_group_name_H-M   'P 1'
#
loop_
_entity.id
_entity.type
_entity.pdbx_description
1 polymer ?
#
loop_
_entity_poly.entity_id
_entity_poly.type
_entity_poly.pdbx_seq_one_letter_code
_entity_poly.pdbx_strand_id
1 'polypeptide(L)'
;MSTAVLDRKIDHKVARGIQRITSRALGQYQSAVIRIGFSATYLFFLLRELPHRHEMYGPDAPWRWDMAQQLISGNQSFTALMWSDSTVWFEIVYAVALISAALLMVGWHTRAMSVLFMAGVLSLQNRSIFMGDGGDNVIHLMAIYLVLTRCGRVWSLDARRAARQERAEAGGQRRPVRGNVAGPVLWVVLGLVLIVASVTDGLGGTWWLPTLLWFLWVGEGAWWAVNRFAPRSQSRILLDVVANLAHNATLVVIMAEVCLIYATAGWYKIQGSRWQDGTALYYPLKLDYFTPWPGLSDILASNGVMVMVLTYGTVIVQVAFPFTLFNRRVKNVLLVAMMLEHAGIALLLGLPFFSMAMIAADSVFLPTVFLVWLGGRATLARGVLFPGRSKVPGPRRGEDDEEAPQHSDDGGHTLVG
;
A
#
# COMPACT_ATOMS: atom_id res chain seq x y z
N MET A 1 19.19 -42.44 11.50
CA MET A 1 19.25 -41.36 10.48
C MET A 1 20.36 -40.41 10.90
N SER A 2 21.49 -40.39 10.18
CA SER A 2 22.74 -39.73 10.63
C SER A 2 22.59 -38.21 10.72
N THR A 3 23.18 -37.60 11.75
CA THR A 3 23.21 -36.16 12.05
C THR A 3 23.63 -35.32 10.84
N ALA A 4 24.60 -35.80 10.05
CA ALA A 4 25.06 -35.15 8.82
C ALA A 4 23.99 -34.99 7.73
N VAL A 5 23.02 -35.91 7.65
CA VAL A 5 21.89 -35.81 6.70
C VAL A 5 20.86 -34.79 7.20
N LEU A 6 20.71 -34.64 8.51
CA LEU A 6 19.84 -33.63 9.11
C LEU A 6 20.41 -32.23 8.89
N ASP A 7 21.71 -32.04 9.16
CA ASP A 7 22.43 -30.77 8.96
C ASP A 7 22.39 -30.32 7.50
N ARG A 8 22.70 -31.22 6.56
CA ARG A 8 22.66 -30.90 5.12
C ARG A 8 21.26 -30.52 4.64
N LYS A 9 20.21 -31.15 5.20
CA LYS A 9 18.81 -30.81 4.90
C LYS A 9 18.41 -29.46 5.49
N ILE A 10 18.93 -29.11 6.67
CA ILE A 10 18.73 -27.81 7.30
C ILE A 10 19.42 -26.73 6.47
N ASP A 11 20.68 -26.91 6.08
CA ASP A 11 21.44 -25.97 5.24
C ASP A 11 20.74 -25.69 3.91
N HIS A 12 20.25 -26.74 3.23
CA HIS A 12 19.50 -26.57 1.98
C HIS A 12 18.15 -25.87 2.16
N LYS A 13 17.51 -26.01 3.33
CA LYS A 13 16.26 -25.28 3.65
C LYS A 13 16.55 -23.82 3.95
N VAL A 14 17.60 -23.54 4.74
CA VAL A 14 18.05 -22.19 5.08
C VAL A 14 18.50 -21.45 3.82
N ALA A 15 19.34 -22.05 2.99
CA ALA A 15 19.79 -21.47 1.72
C ALA A 15 18.62 -21.15 0.77
N ARG A 16 17.65 -22.07 0.63
CA ARG A 16 16.43 -21.80 -0.15
C ARG A 16 15.58 -20.68 0.44
N GLY A 17 15.50 -20.59 1.78
CA GLY A 17 14.82 -19.51 2.49
C GLY A 17 15.47 -18.15 2.19
N ILE A 18 16.79 -18.05 2.37
CA ILE A 18 17.57 -16.85 2.09
C ILE A 18 17.44 -16.45 0.62
N GLN A 19 17.59 -17.41 -0.30
CA GLN A 19 17.43 -17.16 -1.73
C GLN A 19 16.02 -16.64 -2.05
N ARG A 20 14.98 -17.18 -1.42
CA ARG A 20 13.60 -16.73 -1.64
C ARG A 20 13.36 -15.29 -1.17
N ILE A 21 13.88 -14.93 0.00
CA ILE A 21 13.71 -13.59 0.60
C ILE A 21 14.54 -12.54 -0.18
N THR A 22 15.73 -12.90 -0.66
CA THR A 22 16.60 -11.98 -1.40
C THR A 22 16.19 -11.83 -2.87
N SER A 23 15.69 -12.88 -3.51
CA SER A 23 15.36 -12.86 -4.95
C SER A 23 13.97 -12.34 -5.28
N ARG A 24 13.02 -12.37 -4.34
CA ARG A 24 11.61 -12.01 -4.61
C ARG A 24 11.01 -11.13 -3.52
N ALA A 25 10.22 -10.16 -3.98
CA ALA A 25 9.26 -9.45 -3.15
C ALA A 25 8.08 -10.39 -2.84
N LEU A 26 7.87 -10.69 -1.56
CA LEU A 26 6.76 -11.50 -1.06
C LEU A 26 5.48 -10.66 -1.00
N GLY A 27 4.31 -11.32 -0.97
CA GLY A 27 3.04 -10.61 -0.75
C GLY A 27 2.71 -9.51 -1.76
N GLN A 28 3.06 -9.68 -3.04
CA GLN A 28 2.92 -8.62 -4.06
C GLN A 28 1.48 -8.12 -4.21
N TYR A 29 0.51 -9.04 -4.17
CA TYR A 29 -0.91 -8.71 -4.28
C TYR A 29 -1.41 -8.03 -3.01
N GLN A 30 -1.02 -8.53 -1.83
CA GLN A 30 -1.33 -7.94 -0.53
C GLN A 30 -0.83 -6.50 -0.48
N SER A 31 0.43 -6.27 -0.87
CA SER A 31 1.04 -4.95 -0.93
C SER A 31 0.32 -3.99 -1.88
N ALA A 32 -0.20 -4.51 -2.99
CA ALA A 32 -1.01 -3.72 -3.92
C ALA A 32 -2.38 -3.36 -3.33
N VAL A 33 -3.04 -4.27 -2.61
CA VAL A 33 -4.30 -3.97 -1.91
C VAL A 33 -4.08 -2.95 -0.80
N ILE A 34 -3.05 -3.12 0.02
CA ILE A 34 -2.69 -2.16 1.09
C ILE A 34 -2.48 -0.77 0.47
N ARG A 35 -1.69 -0.66 -0.60
CA ARG A 35 -1.49 0.60 -1.33
C ARG A 35 -2.81 1.21 -1.77
N ILE A 36 -3.67 0.44 -2.46
CA ILE A 36 -4.95 0.92 -2.96
C ILE A 36 -5.87 1.33 -1.79
N GLY A 37 -5.97 0.49 -0.76
CA GLY A 37 -6.84 0.70 0.39
C GLY A 37 -6.48 1.97 1.16
N PHE A 38 -5.23 2.09 1.64
CA PHE A 38 -4.82 3.27 2.41
C PHE A 38 -4.89 4.57 1.62
N SER A 39 -4.45 4.55 0.35
CA SER A 39 -4.55 5.75 -0.50
C SER A 39 -5.99 6.10 -0.86
N ALA A 40 -6.87 5.12 -1.07
CA ALA A 40 -8.29 5.36 -1.28
C ALA A 40 -8.99 5.90 -0.03
N THR A 41 -8.73 5.31 1.13
CA THR A 41 -9.28 5.78 2.42
C THR A 41 -8.94 7.25 2.63
N TYR A 42 -7.65 7.60 2.50
CA TYR A 42 -7.20 8.97 2.70
C TYR A 42 -7.71 9.92 1.61
N LEU A 43 -7.71 9.49 0.34
CA LEU A 43 -8.27 10.29 -0.75
C LEU A 43 -9.75 10.62 -0.52
N PHE A 44 -10.57 9.62 -0.18
CA PHE A 44 -11.99 9.83 0.06
C PHE A 44 -12.24 10.68 1.31
N PHE A 45 -11.39 10.55 2.33
CA PHE A 45 -11.43 11.42 3.50
C PHE A 45 -11.17 12.88 3.09
N LEU A 46 -10.09 13.17 2.37
CA LEU A 46 -9.80 14.53 1.90
C LEU A 46 -10.85 15.08 0.92
N LEU A 47 -11.48 14.23 0.10
CA LEU A 47 -12.57 14.66 -0.77
C LEU A 47 -13.85 15.00 0.01
N ARG A 48 -14.16 14.24 1.07
CA ARG A 48 -15.29 14.54 1.95
C ARG A 48 -15.06 15.82 2.73
N GLU A 49 -13.86 16.00 3.26
CA GLU A 49 -13.52 17.14 4.13
C GLU A 49 -13.13 18.40 3.36
N LEU A 50 -13.16 18.36 2.03
CA LEU A 50 -12.84 19.48 1.15
C LEU A 50 -13.60 20.77 1.53
N PRO A 51 -14.91 20.76 1.87
CA PRO A 51 -15.64 21.97 2.29
C PRO A 51 -15.14 22.57 3.61
N HIS A 52 -14.69 21.74 4.56
CA HIS A 52 -14.32 22.14 5.93
C HIS A 52 -12.81 22.20 6.15
N ARG A 53 -12.00 21.95 5.12
CA ARG A 53 -10.54 21.81 5.22
C ARG A 53 -9.83 22.98 5.93
N HIS A 54 -10.32 24.22 5.78
CA HIS A 54 -9.74 25.38 6.43
C HIS A 54 -9.97 25.40 7.94
N GLU A 55 -11.14 24.95 8.39
CA GLU A 55 -11.50 24.84 9.81
C GLU A 55 -10.79 23.66 10.47
N MET A 56 -10.53 22.58 9.71
CA MET A 56 -9.86 21.39 10.25
C MET A 56 -8.35 21.54 10.33
N TYR A 57 -7.72 22.07 9.27
CA TYR A 57 -6.26 22.04 9.09
C TYR A 57 -5.65 23.38 8.69
N GLY A 58 -6.48 24.36 8.30
CA GLY A 58 -6.04 25.60 7.72
C GLY A 58 -5.90 26.75 8.73
N PRO A 59 -5.78 27.98 8.22
CA PRO A 59 -5.64 29.19 9.06
C PRO A 59 -6.85 29.47 9.96
N ASP A 60 -8.04 29.05 9.54
CA ASP A 60 -9.30 29.25 10.26
C ASP A 60 -9.52 28.22 11.37
N ALA A 61 -8.58 27.29 11.56
CA ALA A 61 -8.70 26.24 12.57
C ALA A 61 -8.73 26.83 13.99
N PRO A 62 -9.62 26.35 14.88
CA PRO A 62 -9.62 26.74 16.29
C PRO A 62 -8.26 26.51 16.96
N TRP A 63 -7.54 25.48 16.52
CA TRP A 63 -6.14 25.27 16.86
C TRP A 63 -5.24 26.18 16.00
N ARG A 64 -5.10 27.43 16.46
CA ARG A 64 -4.35 28.50 15.81
C ARG A 64 -2.87 28.15 15.60
N TRP A 65 -2.24 28.89 14.69
CA TRP A 65 -0.84 28.69 14.27
C TRP A 65 0.17 28.69 15.42
N ASP A 66 0.03 29.60 16.37
CA ASP A 66 0.88 29.73 17.56
C ASP A 66 0.86 28.46 18.43
N MET A 67 -0.34 27.91 18.67
CA MET A 67 -0.50 26.67 19.43
C MET A 67 0.01 25.45 18.65
N ALA A 68 -0.20 25.41 17.34
CA ALA A 68 0.36 24.38 16.47
C ALA A 68 1.90 24.39 16.52
N GLN A 69 2.50 25.57 16.43
CA GLN A 69 3.94 25.74 16.51
C GLN A 69 4.51 25.28 17.86
N GLN A 70 3.85 25.61 18.97
CA GLN A 70 4.26 25.14 20.30
C GLN A 70 4.19 23.61 20.39
N LEU A 71 3.08 23.00 20.00
CA LEU A 71 2.91 21.54 20.01
C LEU A 71 3.99 20.84 19.18
N ILE A 72 4.23 21.34 17.96
CA ILE A 72 5.19 20.76 17.02
C ILE A 72 6.63 20.90 17.51
N SER A 73 6.96 22.06 18.12
CA SER A 73 8.27 22.27 18.74
C SER A 73 8.50 21.34 19.94
N GLY A 74 7.44 21.02 20.70
CA GLY A 74 7.53 20.14 21.86
C GLY A 74 7.66 18.66 21.50
N ASN A 75 6.96 18.20 20.46
CA ASN A 75 6.95 16.79 20.07
C ASN A 75 7.89 16.46 18.89
N GLN A 76 8.51 17.47 18.27
CA GLN A 76 9.43 17.30 17.15
C GLN A 76 8.78 16.55 15.97
N SER A 77 7.51 16.83 15.70
CA SER A 77 6.76 16.23 14.58
C SER A 77 7.00 16.98 13.26
N PHE A 78 6.91 16.26 12.15
CA PHE A 78 7.02 16.83 10.82
C PHE A 78 5.67 17.34 10.32
N THR A 79 5.65 18.56 9.76
CA THR A 79 4.55 19.00 8.90
C THR A 79 4.99 20.10 7.94
N ALA A 80 4.67 19.92 6.67
CA ALA A 80 4.90 20.96 5.66
C ALA A 80 3.99 22.17 5.87
N LEU A 81 2.88 22.03 6.59
CA LEU A 81 1.96 23.14 6.84
C LEU A 81 2.58 24.24 7.69
N MET A 82 3.62 23.95 8.48
CA MET A 82 4.30 24.95 9.30
C MET A 82 5.38 25.76 8.55
N TRP A 83 5.56 25.55 7.25
CA TRP A 83 6.54 26.31 6.47
C TRP A 83 6.07 27.73 6.13
N SER A 84 4.76 27.94 6.07
CA SER A 84 4.14 29.25 5.87
C SER A 84 2.71 29.25 6.40
N ASP A 85 2.31 30.33 7.04
CA ASP A 85 0.96 30.59 7.53
C ASP A 85 -0.03 31.05 6.44
N SER A 86 0.45 31.16 5.20
CA SER A 86 -0.36 31.57 4.06
C SER A 86 -1.42 30.55 3.68
N THR A 87 -2.65 31.03 3.44
CA THR A 87 -3.74 30.23 2.88
C THR A 87 -3.36 29.57 1.54
N VAL A 88 -2.55 30.25 0.71
CA VAL A 88 -2.10 29.70 -0.57
C VAL A 88 -1.20 28.48 -0.35
N TRP A 89 -0.30 28.56 0.64
CA TRP A 89 0.56 27.44 0.99
C TRP A 89 -0.23 26.24 1.51
N PHE A 90 -1.19 26.49 2.39
CA PHE A 90 -2.13 25.48 2.88
C PHE A 90 -2.82 24.75 1.71
N GLU A 91 -3.38 25.48 0.74
CA GLU A 91 -4.05 24.89 -0.43
C GLU A 91 -3.10 24.05 -1.28
N ILE A 92 -1.85 24.48 -1.45
CA ILE A 92 -0.84 23.70 -2.17
C ILE A 92 -0.57 22.37 -1.46
N VAL A 93 -0.32 22.40 -0.15
CA VAL A 93 -0.04 21.18 0.63
C VAL A 93 -1.24 20.23 0.60
N TYR A 94 -2.46 20.76 0.76
CA TYR A 94 -3.69 19.97 0.69
C TYR A 94 -3.89 19.34 -0.70
N ALA A 95 -3.72 20.12 -1.77
CA ALA A 95 -3.81 19.63 -3.14
C ALA A 95 -2.75 18.57 -3.45
N VAL A 96 -1.52 18.74 -2.98
CA VAL A 96 -0.45 17.74 -3.14
C VAL A 96 -0.79 16.45 -2.38
N ALA A 97 -1.34 16.53 -1.16
CA ALA A 97 -1.79 15.35 -0.42
C ALA A 97 -2.91 14.61 -1.16
N LEU A 98 -3.91 15.34 -1.67
CA LEU A 98 -5.02 14.80 -2.45
C LEU A 98 -4.56 14.13 -3.74
N ILE A 99 -3.73 14.81 -4.54
CA ILE A 99 -3.24 14.32 -5.83
C ILE A 99 -2.30 13.14 -5.63
N SER A 100 -1.39 13.20 -4.65
CA SER A 100 -0.48 12.09 -4.36
C SER A 100 -1.23 10.84 -3.90
N ALA A 101 -2.29 10.97 -3.10
CA ALA A 101 -3.17 9.85 -2.74
C ALA A 101 -3.82 9.22 -3.98
N ALA A 102 -4.41 10.03 -4.88
CA ALA A 102 -5.01 9.54 -6.11
C ALA A 102 -3.99 8.85 -7.05
N LEU A 103 -2.80 9.43 -7.21
CA LEU A 103 -1.75 8.88 -8.05
C LEU A 103 -1.13 7.60 -7.46
N LEU A 104 -1.00 7.53 -6.13
CA LEU A 104 -0.55 6.32 -5.42
C LEU A 104 -1.57 5.19 -5.53
N MET A 105 -2.87 5.51 -5.42
CA MET A 105 -3.97 4.56 -5.57
C MET A 105 -3.88 3.82 -6.92
N VAL A 106 -3.80 4.58 -8.02
CA VAL A 106 -3.65 4.00 -9.38
C VAL A 106 -2.26 3.42 -9.64
N GLY A 107 -1.29 3.73 -8.77
CA GLY A 107 0.08 3.25 -8.81
C GLY A 107 0.90 3.87 -9.94
N TRP A 108 0.87 5.20 -10.06
CA TRP A 108 1.71 5.98 -10.96
C TRP A 108 2.95 6.46 -10.23
N HIS A 109 4.16 6.07 -10.67
CA HIS A 109 5.42 6.44 -10.01
C HIS A 109 5.37 6.16 -8.50
N THR A 110 5.05 4.91 -8.13
CA THR A 110 4.67 4.55 -6.75
C THR A 110 5.70 4.95 -5.71
N ARG A 111 7.00 4.98 -6.07
CA ARG A 111 8.07 5.35 -5.14
C ARG A 111 8.10 6.84 -4.81
N ALA A 112 7.88 7.70 -5.81
CA ALA A 112 7.79 9.14 -5.57
C ALA A 112 6.45 9.50 -4.91
N MET A 113 5.36 8.88 -5.38
CA MET A 113 4.03 9.15 -4.84
C MET A 113 3.85 8.62 -3.41
N SER A 114 4.52 7.53 -3.00
CA SER A 114 4.46 7.06 -1.61
C SER A 114 5.13 8.05 -0.66
N VAL A 115 6.25 8.67 -1.05
CA VAL A 115 6.92 9.71 -0.24
C VAL A 115 6.05 10.97 -0.15
N LEU A 116 5.47 11.43 -1.26
CA LEU A 116 4.55 12.56 -1.25
C LEU A 116 3.28 12.28 -0.44
N PHE A 117 2.72 11.08 -0.56
CA PHE A 117 1.58 10.63 0.23
C PHE A 117 1.92 10.62 1.71
N MET A 118 3.07 10.05 2.10
CA MET A 118 3.56 10.09 3.48
C MET A 118 3.69 11.53 3.97
N ALA A 119 4.37 12.41 3.23
CA ALA A 119 4.53 13.81 3.61
C ALA A 119 3.17 14.52 3.78
N GLY A 120 2.20 14.26 2.91
CA GLY A 120 0.84 14.79 3.00
C GLY A 120 0.09 14.32 4.25
N VAL A 121 0.10 12.99 4.50
CA VAL A 121 -0.51 12.38 5.69
C VAL A 121 0.10 12.95 6.97
N LEU A 122 1.44 12.93 7.09
CA LEU A 122 2.14 13.48 8.24
C LEU A 122 1.83 14.96 8.42
N SER A 123 1.77 15.74 7.34
CA SER A 123 1.54 17.18 7.42
C SER A 123 0.17 17.53 7.98
N LEU A 124 -0.90 16.90 7.48
CA LEU A 124 -2.27 17.19 7.91
C LEU A 124 -2.56 16.62 9.30
N GLN A 125 -2.13 15.38 9.59
CA GLN A 125 -2.41 14.76 10.89
C GLN A 125 -1.61 15.41 12.03
N ASN A 126 -0.34 15.76 11.82
CA ASN A 126 0.44 16.44 12.86
C ASN A 126 0.00 17.90 13.08
N ARG A 127 -0.66 18.52 12.09
CA ARG A 127 -1.23 19.86 12.25
C ARG A 127 -2.45 19.90 13.18
N SER A 128 -3.22 18.82 13.24
CA SER A 128 -4.47 18.73 13.99
C SER A 128 -4.66 17.36 14.66
N ILE A 129 -3.82 17.07 15.66
CA ILE A 129 -3.76 15.75 16.34
C ILE A 129 -5.06 15.35 17.07
N PHE A 130 -5.90 16.31 17.45
CA PHE A 130 -7.13 16.04 18.23
C PHE A 130 -8.33 15.69 17.36
N MET A 131 -8.22 15.83 16.03
CA MET A 131 -9.32 15.59 15.10
C MET A 131 -9.42 14.12 14.68
N GLY A 132 -8.33 13.36 14.80
CA GLY A 132 -8.23 12.00 14.31
C GLY A 132 -8.75 10.93 15.29
N ASP A 133 -8.95 9.73 14.76
CA ASP A 133 -9.28 8.53 15.52
C ASP A 133 -8.18 7.46 15.45
N GLY A 134 -8.47 6.24 15.93
CA GLY A 134 -7.50 5.14 15.89
C GLY A 134 -7.05 4.77 14.46
N GLY A 135 -7.91 4.97 13.47
CA GLY A 135 -7.66 4.70 12.05
C GLY A 135 -6.69 5.69 11.44
N ASP A 136 -6.71 6.95 11.89
CA ASP A 136 -5.71 7.95 11.51
C ASP A 136 -4.30 7.52 11.92
N ASN A 137 -4.13 6.98 13.12
CA ASN A 137 -2.85 6.44 13.58
C ASN A 137 -2.38 5.27 12.70
N VAL A 138 -3.29 4.40 12.27
CA VAL A 138 -2.96 3.31 11.34
C VAL A 138 -2.54 3.88 9.98
N ILE A 139 -3.27 4.85 9.43
CA ILE A 139 -2.91 5.52 8.17
C ILE A 139 -1.52 6.18 8.29
N HIS A 140 -1.23 6.84 9.42
CA HIS A 140 0.05 7.48 9.72
C HIS A 140 1.22 6.50 9.59
N LEU A 141 1.15 5.38 10.30
CA LEU A 141 2.18 4.33 10.28
C LEU A 141 2.29 3.69 8.88
N MET A 142 1.15 3.39 8.26
CA MET A 142 1.10 2.72 6.97
C MET A 142 1.62 3.61 5.84
N ALA A 143 1.46 4.92 5.94
CA ALA A 143 2.04 5.87 4.98
C ALA A 143 3.57 5.81 5.00
N ILE A 144 4.18 5.71 6.19
CA ILE A 144 5.64 5.53 6.35
C ILE A 144 6.06 4.16 5.79
N TYR A 145 5.36 3.09 6.16
CA TYR A 145 5.69 1.74 5.71
C TYR A 145 5.60 1.61 4.18
N LEU A 146 4.58 2.20 3.55
CA LEU A 146 4.38 2.14 2.10
C LEU A 146 5.58 2.65 1.30
N VAL A 147 6.35 3.60 1.83
CA VAL A 147 7.58 4.12 1.20
C VAL A 147 8.62 3.01 0.98
N LEU A 148 8.72 2.07 1.92
CA LEU A 148 9.67 0.95 1.88
C LEU A 148 9.11 -0.28 1.16
N THR A 149 7.84 -0.25 0.74
CA THR A 149 7.21 -1.38 0.05
C THR A 149 7.32 -1.31 -1.47
N ARG A 150 7.50 -2.47 -2.11
CA ARG A 150 7.40 -2.64 -3.56
C ARG A 150 5.94 -2.78 -4.03
N CYS A 151 5.07 -1.90 -3.56
CA CYS A 151 3.62 -1.98 -3.78
C CYS A 151 3.17 -1.68 -5.23
N GLY A 152 4.05 -1.21 -6.10
CA GLY A 152 3.79 -0.94 -7.52
C GLY A 152 3.99 -2.12 -8.48
N ARG A 153 4.26 -3.35 -8.00
CA ARG A 153 4.57 -4.52 -8.86
C ARG A 153 3.36 -5.12 -9.58
N VAL A 154 2.16 -5.01 -8.99
CA VAL A 154 0.90 -5.49 -9.58
C VAL A 154 -0.19 -4.45 -9.38
N TRP A 155 -1.24 -4.53 -10.22
CA TRP A 155 -2.40 -3.64 -10.18
C TRP A 155 -2.05 -2.15 -10.13
N SER A 156 -1.04 -1.74 -10.89
CA SER A 156 -0.53 -0.36 -10.95
C SER A 156 -0.30 0.08 -12.39
N LEU A 157 -0.25 1.39 -12.61
CA LEU A 157 0.21 1.96 -13.89
C LEU A 157 1.70 1.65 -14.13
N ASP A 158 2.51 1.58 -13.07
CA ASP A 158 3.92 1.17 -13.12
C ASP A 158 4.11 -0.24 -13.68
N ALA A 159 3.35 -1.22 -13.18
CA ALA A 159 3.40 -2.59 -13.65
C ALA A 159 2.96 -2.70 -15.12
N ARG A 160 1.93 -1.93 -15.51
CA ARG A 160 1.49 -1.85 -16.91
C ARG A 160 2.53 -1.21 -17.81
N ARG A 161 3.31 -0.23 -17.32
CA ARG A 161 4.42 0.37 -18.07
C ARG A 161 5.56 -0.63 -18.25
N ALA A 162 5.99 -1.30 -17.18
CA ALA A 162 7.04 -2.31 -17.22
C ALA A 162 6.70 -3.47 -18.18
N ALA A 163 5.49 -4.04 -18.08
CA ALA A 163 5.06 -5.13 -18.96
C ALA A 163 4.99 -4.73 -20.45
N ARG A 164 4.72 -3.45 -20.76
CA ARG A 164 4.75 -2.95 -22.14
C ARG A 164 6.17 -2.79 -22.67
N GLN A 165 7.10 -2.36 -21.82
CA GLN A 165 8.51 -2.25 -22.17
C GLN A 165 9.10 -3.63 -22.45
N GLU A 166 8.87 -4.62 -21.57
CA GLU A 166 9.32 -6.00 -21.76
C GLU A 166 8.79 -6.61 -23.07
N ARG A 167 7.53 -6.36 -23.43
CA ARG A 167 6.94 -6.83 -24.69
C ARG A 167 7.55 -6.13 -25.91
N ALA A 168 7.84 -4.85 -25.83
CA ALA A 168 8.48 -4.11 -26.92
C ALA A 168 9.91 -4.60 -27.16
N GLU A 169 10.66 -4.87 -26.09
CA GLU A 169 12.00 -5.47 -26.14
C GLU A 169 11.98 -6.86 -26.75
N ALA A 170 11.03 -7.72 -26.32
CA ALA A 170 10.87 -9.07 -26.89
C ALA A 170 10.44 -9.06 -28.37
N GLY A 171 9.69 -8.03 -28.80
CA GLY A 171 9.21 -7.87 -30.18
C GLY A 171 10.20 -7.20 -31.13
N GLY A 172 11.46 -6.96 -30.73
CA GLY A 172 12.49 -6.37 -31.59
C GLY A 172 12.24 -4.91 -32.00
N GLN A 173 11.23 -4.25 -31.44
CA GLN A 173 10.90 -2.86 -31.76
C GLN A 173 11.91 -1.92 -31.08
N ARG A 174 12.96 -1.53 -31.83
CA ARG A 174 13.96 -0.51 -31.47
C ARG A 174 13.43 0.93 -31.35
N ARG A 175 12.11 1.16 -31.33
CA ARG A 175 11.59 2.52 -31.15
C ARG A 175 11.89 2.97 -29.72
N PRO A 176 12.47 4.17 -29.52
CA PRO A 176 12.61 4.71 -28.18
C PRO A 176 11.19 4.93 -27.66
N VAL A 177 10.75 4.09 -26.73
CA VAL A 177 9.59 4.42 -25.90
C VAL A 177 9.92 5.79 -25.34
N ARG A 178 9.17 6.84 -25.75
CA ARG A 178 9.36 8.24 -25.30
C ARG A 178 9.83 8.19 -23.85
N GLY A 179 11.09 8.56 -23.62
CA GLY A 179 11.70 8.45 -22.29
C GLY A 179 10.75 9.10 -21.30
N ASN A 180 10.36 8.36 -20.26
CA ASN A 180 9.36 8.85 -19.32
C ASN A 180 9.95 10.04 -18.53
N VAL A 181 9.78 11.25 -19.07
CA VAL A 181 10.34 12.51 -18.53
C VAL A 181 9.80 12.80 -17.13
N ALA A 182 8.62 12.27 -16.79
CA ALA A 182 8.00 12.46 -15.49
C ALA A 182 8.90 11.98 -14.34
N GLY A 183 9.64 10.87 -14.52
CA GLY A 183 10.54 10.36 -13.47
C GLY A 183 11.66 11.36 -13.12
N PRO A 184 12.51 11.75 -14.08
CA PRO A 184 13.53 12.77 -13.86
C PRO A 184 12.98 14.12 -13.38
N VAL A 185 11.85 14.58 -13.93
CA VAL A 185 11.23 15.84 -13.49
C VAL A 185 10.79 15.77 -12.04
N LEU A 186 10.11 14.68 -11.64
CA LEU A 186 9.74 14.47 -10.22
C LEU A 186 10.97 14.45 -9.33
N TRP A 187 12.04 13.78 -9.75
CA TRP A 187 13.28 13.72 -8.97
C TRP A 187 13.92 15.10 -8.78
N VAL A 188 14.00 15.92 -9.84
CA VAL A 188 14.52 17.30 -9.75
C VAL A 188 13.63 18.17 -8.87
N VAL A 189 12.32 18.14 -9.07
CA VAL A 189 11.37 18.96 -8.28
C VAL A 189 11.42 18.57 -6.80
N LEU A 190 11.37 17.28 -6.47
CA LEU A 190 11.46 16.82 -5.09
C LEU A 190 12.83 17.17 -4.46
N GLY A 191 13.90 17.13 -5.24
CA GLY A 191 15.24 17.55 -4.79
C GLY A 191 15.29 19.03 -4.44
N LEU A 192 14.73 19.89 -5.30
CA LEU A 192 14.64 21.33 -5.02
C LEU A 192 13.82 21.60 -3.76
N VAL A 193 12.67 20.93 -3.59
CA VAL A 193 11.85 21.03 -2.38
C VAL A 193 12.63 20.60 -1.14
N LEU A 194 13.34 19.47 -1.19
CA LEU A 194 14.15 18.99 -0.07
C LEU A 194 15.31 19.94 0.28
N ILE A 195 15.97 20.53 -0.72
CA ILE A 195 17.01 21.53 -0.51
C ILE A 195 16.44 22.75 0.20
N VAL A 196 15.36 23.33 -0.34
CA VAL A 196 14.71 24.51 0.25
C VAL A 196 14.29 24.21 1.69
N ALA A 197 13.58 23.10 1.91
CA ALA A 197 13.11 22.71 3.23
C ALA A 197 14.26 22.43 4.22
N SER A 198 15.42 21.97 3.75
CA SER A 198 16.61 21.77 4.62
C SER A 198 17.26 23.10 4.99
N VAL A 199 17.31 24.06 4.06
CA VAL A 199 17.91 25.38 4.28
C VAL A 199 17.04 26.26 5.18
N THR A 200 15.71 26.13 5.07
CA THR A 200 14.76 26.89 5.89
C THR A 200 14.41 26.22 7.22
N ASP A 201 15.11 25.14 7.59
CA ASP A 201 14.77 24.28 8.75
C ASP A 201 13.31 23.77 8.73
N GLY A 202 12.69 23.73 7.55
CA GLY A 202 11.30 23.32 7.36
C GLY A 202 11.10 21.82 7.54
N LEU A 203 12.11 21.00 7.27
CA LEU A 203 11.98 19.56 7.52
C LEU A 203 11.72 19.27 9.01
N GLY A 204 12.19 20.12 9.92
CA GLY A 204 11.90 20.03 11.34
C GLY A 204 12.04 18.63 11.94
N GLY A 205 11.50 18.50 13.14
CA GLY A 205 11.45 17.24 13.87
C GLY A 205 12.80 16.59 14.15
N THR A 206 12.76 15.30 14.47
CA THR A 206 13.96 14.54 14.81
C THR A 206 14.81 14.21 13.56
N TRP A 207 16.13 14.19 13.74
CA TRP A 207 17.15 13.97 12.69
C TRP A 207 16.90 12.78 11.74
N TRP A 208 16.18 11.75 12.17
CA TRP A 208 15.96 10.54 11.38
C TRP A 208 15.09 10.79 10.13
N LEU A 209 14.09 11.67 10.20
CA LEU A 209 13.18 11.88 9.07
C LEU A 209 13.84 12.69 7.93
N PRO A 210 14.50 13.83 8.18
CA PRO A 210 15.32 14.50 7.16
C PRO A 210 16.33 13.54 6.52
N THR A 211 17.00 12.73 7.33
CA THR A 211 17.98 11.73 6.87
C THR A 211 17.31 10.69 5.96
N LEU A 212 16.14 10.18 6.33
CA LEU A 212 15.36 9.26 5.53
C LEU A 212 14.99 9.88 4.17
N LEU A 213 14.48 11.11 4.16
CA LEU A 213 14.06 11.79 2.94
C LEU A 213 15.23 11.99 1.96
N TRP A 214 16.39 12.43 2.46
CA TRP A 214 17.62 12.56 1.65
C TRP A 214 18.10 11.20 1.14
N PHE A 215 18.10 10.16 1.99
CA PHE A 215 18.48 8.82 1.58
C PHE A 215 17.57 8.26 0.48
N LEU A 216 16.25 8.46 0.59
CA LEU A 216 15.28 8.05 -0.42
C LEU A 216 15.50 8.80 -1.74
N TRP A 217 15.72 10.11 -1.69
CA TRP A 217 15.94 10.93 -2.88
C TRP A 217 17.23 10.54 -3.63
N VAL A 218 18.35 10.39 -2.90
CA VAL A 218 19.62 9.92 -3.47
C VAL A 218 19.48 8.48 -4.00
N GLY A 219 18.82 7.61 -3.24
CA GLY A 219 18.57 6.22 -3.62
C GLY A 219 17.77 6.10 -4.91
N GLU A 220 16.75 6.91 -5.12
CA GLU A 220 15.97 6.95 -6.37
C GLU A 220 16.80 7.43 -7.55
N GLY A 221 17.65 8.45 -7.36
CA GLY A 221 18.57 8.94 -8.38
C GLY A 221 19.59 7.88 -8.79
N ALA A 222 20.21 7.22 -7.81
CA ALA A 222 21.14 6.11 -8.03
C ALA A 222 20.44 4.93 -8.74
N TRP A 223 19.23 4.58 -8.32
CA TRP A 223 18.44 3.53 -8.96
C TRP A 223 18.16 3.83 -10.43
N TRP A 224 17.74 5.06 -10.73
CA TRP A 224 17.51 5.51 -12.10
C TRP A 224 18.79 5.45 -12.94
N ALA A 225 19.91 5.94 -12.42
CA ALA A 225 21.19 5.93 -13.12
C ALA A 225 21.65 4.50 -13.44
N VAL A 226 21.59 3.58 -12.47
CA VAL A 226 21.96 2.17 -12.68
C VAL A 226 21.05 1.51 -13.71
N ASN A 227 19.74 1.76 -13.67
CA ASN A 227 18.81 1.25 -14.69
C ASN A 227 19.11 1.79 -16.10
N ARG A 228 19.53 3.06 -16.20
CA ARG A 228 19.75 3.73 -17.49
C ARG A 228 21.08 3.35 -18.14
N PHE A 229 22.13 3.22 -17.33
CA PHE A 229 23.51 3.08 -17.82
C PHE A 229 24.08 1.68 -17.62
N ALA A 230 23.61 0.92 -16.61
CA ALA A 230 24.18 -0.38 -16.25
C ALA A 230 23.11 -1.44 -15.89
N PRO A 231 22.10 -1.69 -16.74
CA PRO A 231 20.94 -2.53 -16.39
C PRO A 231 21.28 -4.01 -16.12
N ARG A 232 22.41 -4.52 -16.60
CA ARG A 232 22.86 -5.92 -16.41
C ARG A 232 24.05 -6.06 -15.43
N SER A 233 24.31 -5.03 -14.63
CA SER A 233 25.45 -4.99 -13.72
C SER A 233 25.18 -5.68 -12.38
N GLN A 234 26.26 -6.01 -11.65
CA GLN A 234 26.17 -6.52 -10.27
C GLN A 234 25.54 -5.49 -9.31
N SER A 235 25.77 -4.19 -9.52
CA SER A 235 25.15 -3.14 -8.71
C SER A 235 23.63 -3.13 -8.86
N ARG A 236 23.10 -3.39 -10.07
CA ARG A 236 21.66 -3.54 -10.28
C ARG A 236 21.08 -4.71 -9.48
N ILE A 237 21.80 -5.84 -9.42
CA ILE A 237 21.41 -7.02 -8.65
C ILE A 237 21.41 -6.69 -7.15
N LEU A 238 22.47 -6.08 -6.63
CA LEU A 238 22.57 -5.66 -5.23
C LEU A 238 21.41 -4.75 -4.83
N LEU A 239 21.12 -3.74 -5.65
CA LEU A 239 19.98 -2.84 -5.44
C LEU A 239 18.65 -3.62 -5.39
N ASP A 240 18.46 -4.63 -6.24
CA ASP A 240 17.27 -5.48 -6.19
C ASP A 240 17.17 -6.31 -4.91
N VAL A 241 18.28 -6.86 -4.44
CA VAL A 241 18.35 -7.61 -3.19
C VAL A 241 17.98 -6.71 -2.02
N VAL A 242 18.63 -5.55 -1.89
CA VAL A 242 18.37 -4.59 -0.79
C VAL A 242 16.89 -4.18 -0.77
N ALA A 243 16.33 -3.82 -1.93
CA ALA A 243 14.94 -3.39 -1.97
C ALA A 243 13.92 -4.55 -1.85
N ASN A 244 14.30 -5.80 -2.15
CA ASN A 244 13.49 -6.97 -1.77
C ASN A 244 13.52 -7.20 -0.27
N LEU A 245 14.68 -7.09 0.37
CA LEU A 245 14.84 -7.24 1.82
C LEU A 245 14.07 -6.16 2.58
N ALA A 246 14.23 -4.88 2.21
CA ALA A 246 13.50 -3.76 2.81
C ALA A 246 11.98 -3.98 2.71
N HIS A 247 11.50 -4.36 1.52
CA HIS A 247 10.09 -4.65 1.31
C HIS A 247 9.58 -5.83 2.16
N ASN A 248 10.31 -6.95 2.18
CA ASN A 248 9.91 -8.14 2.91
C ASN A 248 9.94 -7.90 4.44
N ALA A 249 10.94 -7.18 4.93
CA ALA A 249 11.01 -6.77 6.33
C ALA A 249 9.84 -5.86 6.69
N THR A 250 9.55 -4.85 5.86
CA THR A 250 8.41 -3.95 6.06
C THR A 250 7.08 -4.70 6.03
N LEU A 251 6.92 -5.71 5.17
CA LEU A 251 5.71 -6.54 5.14
C LEU A 251 5.52 -7.31 6.45
N VAL A 252 6.60 -7.83 7.05
CA VAL A 252 6.55 -8.46 8.38
C VAL A 252 6.18 -7.44 9.45
N VAL A 253 6.73 -6.22 9.40
CA VAL A 253 6.37 -5.13 10.31
C VAL A 253 4.88 -4.82 10.21
N ILE A 254 4.34 -4.65 9.00
CA ILE A 254 2.89 -4.42 8.79
C ILE A 254 2.06 -5.56 9.39
N MET A 255 2.44 -6.82 9.15
CA MET A 255 1.73 -7.97 9.70
C MET A 255 1.78 -7.99 11.24
N ALA A 256 2.94 -7.70 11.82
CA ALA A 256 3.12 -7.64 13.27
C ALA A 256 2.32 -6.48 13.87
N GLU A 257 2.35 -5.30 13.26
CA GLU A 257 1.60 -4.12 13.67
C GLU A 257 0.10 -4.42 13.75
N VAL A 258 -0.48 -5.02 12.71
CA VAL A 258 -1.91 -5.39 12.72
C VAL A 258 -2.22 -6.40 13.83
N CYS A 259 -1.34 -7.38 14.07
CA CYS A 259 -1.52 -8.31 15.18
C CYS A 259 -1.46 -7.62 16.54
N LEU A 260 -0.54 -6.66 16.71
CA LEU A 260 -0.40 -5.89 17.94
C LEU A 260 -1.61 -4.98 18.16
N ILE A 261 -2.11 -4.32 17.13
CA ILE A 261 -3.33 -3.50 17.20
C ILE A 261 -4.49 -4.35 17.75
N TYR A 262 -4.74 -5.53 17.18
CA TYR A 262 -5.84 -6.39 17.67
C TYR A 262 -5.58 -6.99 19.05
N ALA A 263 -4.36 -7.48 19.30
CA ALA A 263 -4.01 -8.06 20.59
C ALA A 263 -4.19 -7.04 21.71
N THR A 264 -3.64 -5.83 21.54
CA THR A 264 -3.73 -4.76 22.52
C THR A 264 -5.16 -4.25 22.67
N ALA A 265 -5.90 -4.06 21.56
CA ALA A 265 -7.30 -3.66 21.59
C ALA A 265 -8.18 -4.68 22.33
N GLY A 266 -7.95 -5.98 22.12
CA GLY A 266 -8.67 -7.05 22.82
C GLY A 266 -8.30 -7.14 24.30
N TRP A 267 -7.01 -7.06 24.63
CA TRP A 267 -6.53 -7.13 26.02
C TRP A 267 -6.93 -5.92 26.85
N TYR A 268 -7.01 -4.74 26.22
CA TYR A 268 -7.54 -3.54 26.86
C TYR A 268 -9.03 -3.68 27.17
N LYS A 269 -9.81 -4.28 26.26
CA LYS A 269 -11.24 -4.53 26.47
C LYS A 269 -11.48 -5.50 27.65
N ILE A 270 -10.69 -6.56 27.78
CA ILE A 270 -10.82 -7.53 28.90
C ILE A 270 -10.77 -6.84 30.27
N GLN A 271 -10.06 -5.73 30.41
CA GLN A 271 -9.93 -4.99 31.67
C GLN A 271 -11.12 -4.08 31.99
N GLY A 272 -11.99 -3.78 31.00
CA GLY A 272 -13.11 -2.86 31.18
C GLY A 272 -14.35 -3.56 31.72
N SER A 273 -14.96 -3.02 32.78
CA SER A 273 -16.16 -3.58 33.41
C SER A 273 -17.32 -3.82 32.43
N ARG A 274 -17.57 -2.88 31.51
CA ARG A 274 -18.60 -2.99 30.47
C ARG A 274 -18.37 -4.14 29.48
N TRP A 275 -17.12 -4.56 29.29
CA TRP A 275 -16.81 -5.71 28.45
C TRP A 275 -16.97 -7.01 29.25
N GLN A 276 -16.66 -6.97 30.54
CA GLN A 276 -16.81 -8.10 31.46
C GLN A 276 -18.26 -8.44 31.79
N ASP A 277 -19.16 -7.46 31.78
CA ASP A 277 -20.59 -7.67 31.98
C ASP A 277 -21.36 -7.89 30.66
N GLY A 278 -20.69 -7.82 29.52
CA GLY A 278 -21.26 -8.06 28.19
C GLY A 278 -22.12 -6.89 27.64
N THR A 279 -22.04 -5.70 28.23
CA THR A 279 -22.87 -4.54 27.85
C THR A 279 -22.17 -3.50 26.98
N ALA A 280 -20.86 -3.65 26.71
CA ALA A 280 -20.04 -2.61 26.09
C ALA A 280 -20.60 -2.07 24.77
N LEU A 281 -21.15 -2.94 23.91
CA LEU A 281 -21.70 -2.51 22.62
C LEU A 281 -23.00 -1.70 22.75
N TYR A 282 -23.75 -1.84 23.85
CA TYR A 282 -25.02 -1.13 24.05
C TYR A 282 -24.84 0.40 24.06
N TYR A 283 -23.82 0.89 24.74
CA TYR A 283 -23.59 2.32 24.95
C TYR A 283 -23.33 3.10 23.65
N PRO A 284 -22.37 2.73 22.78
CA PRO A 284 -22.13 3.46 21.54
C PRO A 284 -23.34 3.42 20.59
N LEU A 285 -24.17 2.37 20.64
CA LEU A 285 -25.43 2.30 19.88
C LEU A 285 -26.52 3.27 20.37
N LYS A 286 -26.29 3.97 21.49
CA LYS A 286 -27.20 4.97 22.08
C LYS A 286 -26.59 6.37 22.17
N LEU A 287 -25.40 6.58 21.60
CA LEU A 287 -24.78 7.89 21.50
C LEU A 287 -25.16 8.52 20.17
N ASP A 288 -25.94 9.62 20.19
CA ASP A 288 -26.44 10.30 18.98
C ASP A 288 -25.34 10.65 17.97
N TYR A 289 -24.14 10.94 18.45
CA TYR A 289 -22.98 11.23 17.60
C TYR A 289 -22.49 10.02 16.79
N PHE A 290 -22.67 8.80 17.31
CA PHE A 290 -22.20 7.54 16.71
C PHE A 290 -23.36 6.71 16.15
N THR A 291 -24.55 7.26 15.95
CA THR A 291 -25.73 6.49 15.48
C THR A 291 -26.31 7.10 14.20
N PRO A 292 -25.62 6.98 13.04
CA PRO A 292 -26.12 7.49 11.77
C PRO A 292 -27.48 6.91 11.37
N TRP A 293 -27.81 5.70 11.86
CA TRP A 293 -29.08 5.01 11.60
C TRP A 293 -29.74 4.58 12.92
N PRO A 294 -30.40 5.50 13.65
CA PRO A 294 -30.93 5.22 14.98
C PRO A 294 -31.84 3.99 15.03
N GLY A 295 -32.72 3.82 14.04
CA GLY A 295 -33.61 2.66 13.97
C GLY A 295 -32.88 1.31 13.84
N LEU A 296 -31.75 1.26 13.12
CA LEU A 296 -30.94 0.04 13.02
C LEU A 296 -30.20 -0.25 14.33
N SER A 297 -29.64 0.79 14.95
CA SER A 297 -28.99 0.70 16.26
C SER A 297 -29.97 0.29 17.36
N ASP A 298 -31.22 0.76 17.31
CA ASP A 298 -32.26 0.42 18.26
C ASP A 298 -32.70 -1.04 18.17
N ILE A 299 -32.86 -1.58 16.95
CA ILE A 299 -33.16 -3.00 16.73
C ILE A 299 -32.04 -3.88 17.30
N LEU A 300 -30.79 -3.47 17.12
CA LEU A 300 -29.63 -4.18 17.65
C LEU A 300 -29.60 -4.11 19.19
N ALA A 301 -29.82 -2.92 19.73
CA ALA A 301 -29.80 -2.64 21.17
C ALA A 301 -31.02 -3.22 21.92
N SER A 302 -32.14 -3.52 21.24
CA SER A 302 -33.33 -4.08 21.87
C SER A 302 -33.17 -5.54 22.30
N ASN A 303 -32.14 -6.23 21.79
CA ASN A 303 -31.86 -7.62 22.14
C ASN A 303 -30.56 -7.74 22.94
N GLY A 304 -30.69 -7.84 24.27
CA GLY A 304 -29.55 -7.96 25.18
C GLY A 304 -28.65 -9.17 24.92
N VAL A 305 -29.22 -10.30 24.44
CA VAL A 305 -28.43 -11.49 24.08
C VAL A 305 -27.55 -11.21 22.87
N MET A 306 -28.08 -10.53 21.86
CA MET A 306 -27.31 -10.15 20.67
C MET A 306 -26.19 -9.18 21.01
N VAL A 307 -26.47 -8.16 21.84
CA VAL A 307 -25.46 -7.23 22.36
C VAL A 307 -24.35 -7.97 23.10
N MET A 308 -24.72 -8.90 23.98
CA MET A 308 -23.78 -9.71 24.75
C MET A 308 -22.90 -10.58 23.85
N VAL A 309 -23.51 -11.28 22.89
CA VAL A 309 -22.79 -12.15 21.94
C VAL A 309 -21.80 -11.34 21.10
N LEU A 310 -22.19 -10.17 20.59
CA LEU A 310 -21.30 -9.31 19.81
C LEU A 310 -20.18 -8.72 20.68
N THR A 311 -20.50 -8.29 21.91
CA THR A 311 -19.54 -7.74 22.86
C THR A 311 -18.42 -8.76 23.16
N TYR A 312 -18.78 -9.99 23.54
CA TYR A 312 -17.78 -11.04 23.78
C TYR A 312 -17.13 -11.54 22.49
N GLY A 313 -17.90 -11.64 21.40
CA GLY A 313 -17.41 -12.07 20.09
C GLY A 313 -16.28 -11.19 19.58
N THR A 314 -16.44 -9.87 19.66
CA THR A 314 -15.38 -8.89 19.35
C THR A 314 -14.09 -9.19 20.11
N VAL A 315 -14.17 -9.37 21.44
CA VAL A 315 -12.97 -9.62 22.27
C VAL A 315 -12.32 -10.94 21.89
N ILE A 316 -13.11 -12.02 21.74
CA ILE A 316 -12.60 -13.34 21.39
C ILE A 316 -11.88 -13.30 20.04
N VAL A 317 -12.49 -12.69 19.03
CA VAL A 317 -11.90 -12.60 17.68
C VAL A 317 -10.59 -11.83 17.71
N GLN A 318 -10.56 -10.65 18.35
CA GLN A 318 -9.39 -9.77 18.40
C GLN A 318 -8.22 -10.40 19.16
N VAL A 319 -8.49 -11.04 20.31
CA VAL A 319 -7.45 -11.71 21.11
C VAL A 319 -6.97 -12.99 20.42
N ALA A 320 -7.88 -13.77 19.82
CA ALA A 320 -7.51 -15.05 19.22
C ALA A 320 -6.70 -14.89 17.92
N PHE A 321 -6.99 -13.87 17.10
CA PHE A 321 -6.47 -13.76 15.74
C PHE A 321 -4.95 -13.96 15.61
N PRO A 322 -4.07 -13.30 16.40
CA PRO A 322 -2.62 -13.48 16.32
C PRO A 322 -2.17 -14.92 16.56
N PHE A 323 -2.87 -15.67 17.43
CA PHE A 323 -2.56 -17.07 17.73
C PHE A 323 -3.04 -18.04 16.64
N THR A 324 -3.98 -17.61 15.79
CA THR A 324 -4.55 -18.46 14.73
C THR A 324 -3.76 -18.45 13.43
N LEU A 325 -2.74 -17.57 13.30
CA LEU A 325 -1.96 -17.39 12.07
C LEU A 325 -1.32 -18.69 11.54
N PHE A 326 -1.03 -19.65 12.42
CA PHE A 326 -0.46 -20.96 12.07
C PHE A 326 -1.46 -21.89 11.36
N ASN A 327 -2.77 -21.68 11.54
CA ASN A 327 -3.82 -22.45 10.88
C ASN A 327 -4.59 -21.61 9.88
N ARG A 328 -4.28 -21.79 8.59
CA ARG A 328 -4.89 -21.03 7.49
C ARG A 328 -6.41 -21.02 7.47
N ARG A 329 -7.08 -22.07 7.95
CA ARG A 329 -8.55 -22.16 7.95
C ARG A 329 -9.11 -21.24 9.04
N VAL A 330 -8.64 -21.42 10.27
CA VAL A 330 -9.08 -20.63 11.43
C VAL A 330 -8.74 -19.15 11.22
N LYS A 331 -7.51 -18.85 10.80
CA LYS A 331 -7.07 -17.50 10.43
C LYS A 331 -8.03 -16.83 9.43
N ASN A 332 -8.41 -17.52 8.35
CA ASN A 332 -9.28 -16.93 7.34
C ASN A 332 -10.71 -16.71 7.86
N VAL A 333 -11.23 -17.60 8.71
CA VAL A 333 -12.55 -17.41 9.35
C VAL A 333 -12.53 -16.19 10.26
N LEU A 334 -11.53 -16.07 11.14
CA LEU A 334 -11.38 -14.91 12.01
C LEU A 334 -11.12 -13.62 11.22
N LEU A 335 -10.35 -13.68 10.13
CA LEU A 335 -10.14 -12.54 9.24
C LEU A 335 -11.45 -12.02 8.65
N VAL A 336 -12.33 -12.92 8.20
CA VAL A 336 -13.67 -12.52 7.72
C VAL A 336 -14.48 -11.92 8.86
N ALA A 337 -14.44 -12.50 10.06
CA ALA A 337 -15.14 -11.97 11.22
C ALA A 337 -14.66 -10.55 11.58
N MET A 338 -13.35 -10.29 11.57
CA MET A 338 -12.78 -8.96 11.81
C MET A 338 -13.17 -7.96 10.71
N MET A 339 -13.10 -8.35 9.44
CA MET A 339 -13.54 -7.48 8.35
C MET A 339 -15.03 -7.14 8.42
N LEU A 340 -15.87 -8.09 8.86
CA LEU A 340 -17.29 -7.87 9.11
C LEU A 340 -17.52 -6.98 10.34
N GLU A 341 -16.71 -7.11 11.38
CA GLU A 341 -16.75 -6.21 12.54
C GLU A 341 -16.50 -4.77 12.09
N HIS A 342 -15.45 -4.52 11.30
CA HIS A 342 -15.17 -3.19 10.77
C HIS A 342 -16.25 -2.69 9.82
N ALA A 343 -16.81 -3.55 8.97
CA ALA A 343 -17.96 -3.19 8.14
C ALA A 343 -19.19 -2.82 8.99
N GLY A 344 -19.40 -3.54 10.10
CA GLY A 344 -20.44 -3.24 11.09
C GLY A 344 -20.21 -1.88 11.75
N ILE A 345 -18.97 -1.58 12.18
CA ILE A 345 -18.58 -0.27 12.74
C ILE A 345 -18.81 0.86 11.72
N ALA A 346 -18.46 0.64 10.44
CA ALA A 346 -18.68 1.64 9.40
C ALA A 346 -20.15 2.01 9.25
N LEU A 347 -21.02 1.00 9.27
CA LEU A 347 -22.45 1.16 9.06
C LEU A 347 -23.17 1.65 10.32
N LEU A 348 -22.95 1.00 11.46
CA LEU A 348 -23.69 1.22 12.70
C LEU A 348 -23.15 2.38 13.52
N LEU A 349 -21.83 2.59 13.51
CA LEU A 349 -21.17 3.61 14.34
C LEU A 349 -20.76 4.87 13.57
N GLY A 350 -21.02 4.93 12.26
CA GLY A 350 -20.72 6.12 11.45
C GLY A 350 -19.23 6.39 11.28
N LEU A 351 -18.37 5.37 11.39
CA LEU A 351 -16.91 5.48 11.30
C LEU A 351 -16.35 4.82 10.02
N PRO A 352 -16.72 5.30 8.81
CA PRO A 352 -16.36 4.62 7.57
C PRO A 352 -14.87 4.66 7.25
N PHE A 353 -14.16 5.77 7.52
CA PHE A 353 -12.73 5.88 7.19
C PHE A 353 -11.85 5.06 8.13
N PHE A 354 -12.17 5.05 9.43
CA PHE A 354 -11.60 4.11 10.38
C PHE A 354 -11.70 2.67 9.87
N SER A 355 -12.92 2.24 9.54
CA SER A 355 -13.17 0.88 9.09
C SER A 355 -12.49 0.56 7.75
N MET A 356 -12.44 1.50 6.81
CA MET A 356 -11.70 1.30 5.56
C MET A 356 -10.20 1.16 5.80
N ALA A 357 -9.61 1.94 6.72
CA ALA A 357 -8.20 1.80 7.10
C ALA A 357 -7.93 0.43 7.72
N MET A 358 -8.80 -0.04 8.63
CA MET A 358 -8.65 -1.34 9.27
C MET A 358 -8.83 -2.51 8.28
N ILE A 359 -9.83 -2.46 7.40
CA ILE A 359 -10.03 -3.47 6.36
C ILE A 359 -8.85 -3.48 5.38
N ALA A 360 -8.28 -2.30 5.04
CA ALA A 360 -7.08 -2.21 4.22
C ALA A 360 -5.87 -2.85 4.92
N ALA A 361 -5.71 -2.65 6.23
CA ALA A 361 -4.67 -3.28 7.03
C ALA A 361 -4.82 -4.82 7.05
N ASP A 362 -6.03 -5.30 7.33
CA ASP A 362 -6.39 -6.74 7.38
C ASP A 362 -6.11 -7.45 6.06
N SER A 363 -6.20 -6.72 4.94
CA SER A 363 -5.94 -7.27 3.61
C SER A 363 -4.54 -7.90 3.46
N VAL A 364 -3.59 -7.54 4.34
CA VAL A 364 -2.26 -8.17 4.40
C VAL A 364 -2.34 -9.69 4.63
N PHE A 365 -3.39 -10.16 5.32
CA PHE A 365 -3.59 -11.58 5.62
C PHE A 365 -4.44 -12.33 4.59
N LEU A 366 -4.95 -11.65 3.56
CA LEU A 366 -5.78 -12.28 2.53
C LEU A 366 -4.98 -13.31 1.72
N PRO A 367 -5.59 -14.46 1.37
CA PRO A 367 -4.92 -15.46 0.54
C PRO A 367 -4.60 -14.91 -0.85
N THR A 368 -3.37 -15.12 -1.33
CA THR A 368 -2.96 -14.70 -2.68
C THR A 368 -3.87 -15.30 -3.77
N VAL A 369 -4.32 -16.54 -3.60
CA VAL A 369 -5.24 -17.20 -4.54
C VAL A 369 -6.55 -16.43 -4.66
N PHE A 370 -7.10 -15.95 -3.54
CA PHE A 370 -8.31 -15.14 -3.52
C PHE A 370 -8.10 -13.80 -4.23
N LEU A 371 -6.97 -13.12 -3.97
CA LEU A 371 -6.64 -11.85 -4.61
C LEU A 371 -6.47 -12.00 -6.13
N VAL A 372 -5.77 -13.04 -6.59
CA VAL A 372 -5.60 -13.34 -8.03
C VAL A 372 -6.94 -13.63 -8.68
N TRP A 373 -7.78 -14.45 -8.03
CA TRP A 373 -9.14 -14.75 -8.51
C TRP A 373 -9.98 -13.47 -8.64
N LEU A 374 -9.95 -12.60 -7.62
CA LEU A 374 -10.69 -11.34 -7.61
C LEU A 374 -10.21 -10.42 -8.74
N GLY A 375 -8.89 -10.32 -8.94
CA GLY A 375 -8.30 -9.57 -10.05
C GLY A 375 -8.74 -10.11 -11.41
N GLY A 376 -8.78 -11.43 -11.58
CA GLY A 376 -9.30 -12.08 -12.79
C GLY A 376 -10.75 -11.71 -13.08
N ARG A 377 -11.62 -11.78 -12.06
CA ARG A 377 -13.02 -11.36 -12.20
C ARG A 377 -13.19 -9.89 -12.55
N ALA A 378 -12.41 -9.01 -11.92
CA ALA A 378 -12.43 -7.58 -12.25
C ALA A 378 -12.00 -7.32 -13.70
N THR A 379 -11.01 -8.06 -14.22
CA THR A 379 -10.60 -7.94 -15.63
C THR A 379 -11.66 -8.44 -16.60
N LEU A 380 -12.36 -9.54 -16.27
CA LEU A 380 -13.47 -10.06 -17.07
C LEU A 380 -14.65 -9.07 -17.09
N ALA A 381 -15.07 -8.58 -15.92
CA ALA A 381 -16.13 -7.58 -15.81
C ALA A 381 -15.79 -6.31 -16.61
N ARG A 382 -14.54 -5.86 -16.57
CA ARG A 382 -14.08 -4.73 -17.38
C ARG A 382 -14.13 -5.03 -18.88
N GLY A 383 -13.81 -6.26 -19.30
CA GLY A 383 -13.91 -6.67 -20.71
C GLY A 383 -15.35 -6.68 -21.22
N VAL A 384 -16.32 -7.01 -20.36
CA VAL A 384 -17.75 -6.91 -20.66
C VAL A 384 -18.22 -5.46 -20.73
N LEU A 385 -17.81 -4.62 -19.77
CA LEU A 385 -18.22 -3.21 -19.69
C LEU A 385 -17.54 -2.31 -20.74
N PHE A 386 -16.33 -2.66 -21.19
CA PHE A 386 -15.55 -1.89 -22.16
C PHE A 386 -15.01 -2.79 -23.29
N PRO A 387 -15.86 -3.25 -24.21
CA PRO A 387 -15.49 -4.25 -25.23
C PRO A 387 -14.45 -3.77 -26.28
N GLY A 388 -14.11 -2.48 -26.33
CA GLY A 388 -13.35 -1.89 -27.44
C GLY A 388 -11.82 -1.89 -27.36
N ARG A 389 -11.14 -2.66 -26.50
CA ARG A 389 -9.67 -2.53 -26.34
C ARG A 389 -8.83 -3.82 -26.26
N SER A 390 -9.39 -4.99 -26.52
CA SER A 390 -8.61 -6.24 -26.42
C SER A 390 -8.96 -7.25 -27.52
N LYS A 391 -8.29 -7.13 -28.67
CA LYS A 391 -7.59 -8.20 -29.42
C LYS A 391 -7.25 -7.68 -30.81
N VAL A 392 -6.00 -7.29 -31.04
CA VAL A 392 -5.42 -7.43 -32.37
C VAL A 392 -4.92 -8.88 -32.42
N PRO A 393 -5.47 -9.75 -33.28
CA PRO A 393 -4.91 -11.08 -33.48
C PRO A 393 -3.45 -10.93 -33.92
N GLY A 394 -2.54 -11.68 -33.28
CA GLY A 394 -1.16 -11.76 -33.76
C GLY A 394 -1.12 -12.23 -35.22
N PRO A 395 -0.09 -11.86 -35.99
CA PRO A 395 0.01 -12.28 -37.38
C PRO A 395 -0.05 -13.82 -37.42
N ARG A 396 -1.00 -14.35 -38.19
CA ARG A 396 -0.96 -15.75 -38.63
C ARG A 396 0.41 -15.96 -39.25
N ARG A 397 1.18 -16.93 -38.75
CA ARG A 397 2.24 -17.53 -39.55
C ARG A 397 1.57 -17.99 -40.83
N GLY A 398 2.00 -17.43 -41.96
CA GLY A 398 1.60 -17.94 -43.27
C GLY A 398 2.05 -19.40 -43.34
N GLU A 399 1.08 -20.30 -43.41
CA GLU A 399 1.25 -21.56 -44.12
C GLU A 399 1.24 -21.19 -45.60
N ASP A 400 2.38 -20.72 -46.09
CA ASP A 400 2.72 -20.62 -47.51
C ASP A 400 4.23 -20.92 -47.61
N ASP A 401 4.64 -22.08 -47.08
CA ASP A 401 5.82 -22.77 -47.63
C ASP A 401 5.29 -23.52 -48.85
N GLU A 402 5.23 -22.81 -49.97
CA GLU A 402 5.05 -23.39 -51.30
C GLU A 402 6.09 -24.50 -51.50
N GLU A 403 5.60 -25.68 -51.90
CA GLU A 403 6.39 -26.76 -52.47
C GLU A 403 7.25 -26.21 -53.63
N ALA A 404 8.52 -25.93 -53.34
CA ALA A 404 9.54 -25.77 -54.36
C ALA A 404 9.98 -27.18 -54.84
N PRO A 405 9.88 -27.51 -56.13
CA PRO A 405 10.38 -28.78 -56.65
C PRO A 405 11.91 -28.82 -56.52
N GLN A 406 12.43 -29.90 -55.94
CA GLN A 406 13.86 -30.22 -55.95
C GLN A 406 14.32 -30.42 -57.41
N HIS A 407 14.98 -29.42 -57.97
CA HIS A 407 15.88 -29.63 -59.10
C HIS A 407 17.23 -30.08 -58.56
N SER A 408 17.44 -31.39 -58.57
CA SER A 408 18.76 -32.00 -58.43
C SER A 408 19.51 -31.80 -59.75
N ASP A 409 20.56 -30.98 -59.72
CA ASP A 409 21.56 -30.93 -60.77
C ASP A 409 22.92 -31.12 -60.07
N ASP A 410 23.41 -32.37 -60.05
CA ASP A 410 24.81 -32.63 -59.80
C ASP A 410 25.27 -33.89 -60.53
N GLY A 411 26.33 -33.71 -61.32
CA GLY A 411 27.39 -34.69 -61.50
C GLY A 411 27.14 -35.86 -62.43
N GLY A 412 27.39 -35.65 -63.73
CA GLY A 412 27.61 -36.73 -64.68
C GLY A 412 28.84 -37.58 -64.34
N HIS A 413 28.77 -38.85 -64.72
CA HIS A 413 29.96 -39.64 -65.06
C HIS A 413 29.74 -40.40 -66.37
N THR A 414 30.70 -40.15 -67.24
CA THR A 414 31.11 -40.80 -68.50
C THR A 414 30.90 -42.31 -68.58
N LEU A 415 30.35 -42.76 -69.71
CA LEU A 415 30.46 -44.11 -70.23
C LEU A 415 31.76 -44.29 -71.04
N VAL A 416 32.21 -45.55 -71.07
CA VAL A 416 33.17 -46.21 -71.98
C VAL A 416 34.62 -46.33 -71.47
N GLY A 417 35.03 -47.58 -71.25
CA GLY A 417 36.38 -48.03 -70.97
C GLY A 417 36.40 -49.37 -70.26
#